data_AF-A0A535GT16-F1
#
_entry.id   AF-A0A535GT16-F1
#
_cell.length_a   1.000
_cell.length_b   1.000
_cell.length_c   1.000
_cell.angle_alpha   90.00
_cell.angle_beta   90.00
_cell.angle_gamma   90.00
#
_symmetry.space_group_name_H-M   'P 1'
#
loop_
_entity.id
_entity.type
_entity.pdbx_description
1 polymer ?
#
loop_
_entity_poly.entity_id
_entity_poly.type
_entity_poly.pdbx_seq_one_letter_code
_entity_poly.pdbx_strand_id
1 'polypeptide(L)'
;MPVLARWIEAAGIPTVVVTMMPAVAEERRSPRVVGVEFPFGHAFGMPGDRAMQRRVLELALGVLAGASAFGSRVDLDIEWPVPLREAYRSWQPKEPSPIVKKLLEARG
;
A
#
# COMPACT_ATOMS: atom_id res chain seq x y z
N MET A 1 3.40 -7.53 -1.13
CA MET A 1 3.83 -8.94 -1.27
C MET A 1 5.36 -9.03 -1.40
N PRO A 2 6.12 -8.86 -0.29
CA PRO A 2 7.58 -8.75 -0.33
C PRO A 2 8.32 -9.97 -0.89
N VAL A 3 7.81 -11.17 -0.58
CA VAL A 3 8.44 -12.44 -1.00
C VAL A 3 8.31 -12.63 -2.51
N LEU A 4 7.10 -12.42 -3.06
CA LEU A 4 6.83 -12.56 -4.49
C LEU A 4 7.70 -11.61 -5.33
N ALA A 5 7.88 -10.37 -4.87
CA ALA A 5 8.72 -9.39 -5.56
C ALA A 5 10.15 -9.91 -5.79
N ARG A 6 10.78 -10.52 -4.78
CA ARG A 6 12.12 -11.13 -4.95
C ARG A 6 12.16 -12.27 -5.95
N TRP A 7 11.12 -13.11 -5.98
CA TRP A 7 11.06 -14.21 -6.94
C TRP A 7 10.94 -13.70 -8.38
N ILE A 8 10.18 -12.63 -8.60
CA ILE A 8 10.05 -11.98 -9.92
C ILE A 8 11.39 -11.35 -10.35
N GLU A 9 12.11 -10.71 -9.42
CA GLU A 9 13.45 -10.13 -9.68
C GLU A 9 14.50 -11.18 -10.00
N ALA A 10 14.46 -12.33 -9.32
CA ALA A 10 15.34 -13.46 -9.61
C ALA A 10 15.13 -14.00 -11.04
N ALA A 11 13.96 -13.76 -11.64
CA ALA A 11 13.67 -14.06 -13.03
C ALA A 11 14.07 -12.92 -14.01
N GLY A 12 14.72 -11.86 -13.52
CA GLY A 12 15.19 -10.74 -14.33
C GLY A 12 14.15 -9.65 -14.58
N ILE A 13 13.00 -9.67 -13.88
CA ILE A 13 11.94 -8.67 -14.02
C ILE A 13 12.00 -7.70 -12.83
N PRO A 14 12.27 -6.40 -13.04
CA PRO A 14 12.37 -5.44 -11.95
C PRO A 14 11.02 -5.19 -11.28
N THR A 15 11.02 -5.00 -9.96
CA THR A 15 9.80 -4.77 -9.17
C THR A 15 9.94 -3.62 -8.18
N VAL A 16 8.82 -2.97 -7.85
CA VAL A 16 8.70 -2.00 -6.77
C VAL A 16 7.43 -2.29 -5.97
N VAL A 17 7.51 -2.24 -4.65
CA VAL A 17 6.36 -2.47 -3.77
C VAL A 17 5.88 -1.13 -3.22
N VAL A 18 4.70 -0.69 -3.67
CA VAL A 18 3.98 0.45 -3.06
C VAL A 18 3.16 -0.06 -1.87
N THR A 19 3.34 0.51 -0.68
CA THR A 19 2.71 -0.05 0.53
C THR A 19 2.51 0.95 1.67
N MET A 20 1.45 0.70 2.44
CA MET A 20 1.12 1.37 3.71
C MET A 20 1.91 0.79 4.91
N MET A 21 2.75 -0.22 4.67
CA MET A 21 3.57 -0.88 5.70
C MET A 21 5.04 -0.96 5.26
N PRO A 22 5.71 0.19 5.01
CA PRO A 22 7.05 0.18 4.43
C PRO A 22 8.09 -0.51 5.33
N ALA A 23 7.98 -0.36 6.66
CA ALA A 23 8.85 -1.06 7.61
C ALA A 23 8.73 -2.59 7.52
N VAL A 24 7.51 -3.12 7.36
CA VAL A 24 7.31 -4.57 7.17
C VAL A 24 7.84 -5.01 5.80
N ALA A 25 7.69 -4.18 4.76
CA ALA A 25 8.24 -4.49 3.45
C ALA A 25 9.77 -4.54 3.44
N GLU A 26 10.43 -3.64 4.19
CA GLU A 26 11.88 -3.65 4.43
C GLU A 26 12.32 -4.86 5.25
N GLU A 27 11.68 -5.13 6.40
CA GLU A 27 11.96 -6.29 7.25
C GLU A 27 11.89 -7.60 6.44
N ARG A 28 10.91 -7.69 5.54
CA ARG A 28 10.74 -8.84 4.65
C ARG A 28 11.59 -8.78 3.39
N ARG A 29 12.56 -7.85 3.29
CA ARG A 29 13.54 -7.70 2.20
C ARG A 29 12.87 -7.56 0.84
N SER A 30 11.99 -6.57 0.70
CA SER A 30 11.51 -6.15 -0.61
C SER A 30 12.66 -5.51 -1.40
N PRO A 31 12.76 -5.75 -2.73
CA PRO A 31 13.85 -5.19 -3.55
C PRO A 31 13.85 -3.67 -3.58
N ARG A 32 12.68 -3.07 -3.73
CA ARG A 32 12.44 -1.62 -3.75
C ARG A 32 11.09 -1.34 -3.09
N VAL A 33 11.02 -0.31 -2.26
CA VAL A 33 9.84 0.06 -1.49
C VAL A 33 9.48 1.51 -1.75
N VAL A 34 8.21 1.75 -2.06
CA VAL A 34 7.58 3.06 -1.94
C VAL A 34 6.60 3.03 -0.79
N GLY A 35 6.89 3.77 0.28
CA GLY A 35 5.98 3.93 1.41
C GLY A 35 4.91 4.98 1.12
N VAL A 36 3.67 4.72 1.51
CA VAL A 36 2.57 5.70 1.45
C VAL A 36 1.81 5.72 2.77
N GLU A 37 1.47 6.89 3.28
CA GLU A 37 0.70 7.06 4.53
C GLU A 37 -0.82 7.13 4.26
N PHE A 38 -1.32 6.15 3.51
CA PHE A 38 -2.72 6.07 3.11
C PHE A 38 -3.50 5.01 3.90
N PRO A 39 -4.85 5.07 3.95
CA PRO A 39 -5.65 4.00 4.48
C PRO A 39 -5.36 2.66 3.80
N PHE A 40 -5.45 1.57 4.56
CA PHE A 40 -5.34 0.23 3.98
C PHE A 40 -6.31 0.03 2.81
N GLY A 41 -5.84 -0.66 1.76
CA GLY A 41 -6.55 -0.81 0.48
C GLY A 41 -6.31 0.31 -0.55
N HIS A 42 -5.67 1.43 -0.18
CA HIS A 42 -5.57 2.61 -1.04
C HIS A 42 -4.13 2.97 -1.45
N ALA A 43 -3.33 1.98 -1.86
CA ALA A 43 -1.89 2.19 -2.12
C ALA A 43 -1.57 3.30 -3.14
N PHE A 44 -2.49 3.60 -4.07
CA PHE A 44 -2.32 4.65 -5.08
C PHE A 44 -3.12 5.93 -4.77
N GLY A 45 -3.66 6.10 -3.56
CA GLY A 45 -4.38 7.31 -3.19
C GLY A 45 -5.90 7.17 -3.27
N MET A 46 -6.60 8.31 -3.18
CA MET A 46 -8.05 8.40 -3.14
C MET A 46 -8.70 7.87 -4.44
N PRO A 47 -9.82 7.12 -4.36
CA PRO A 47 -10.57 6.73 -5.54
C PRO A 47 -10.99 7.95 -6.37
N GLY A 48 -10.76 7.89 -7.69
CA GLY A 48 -11.06 8.99 -8.61
C GLY A 48 -10.05 10.15 -8.63
N ASP A 49 -9.16 10.27 -7.65
CA ASP A 49 -8.11 11.28 -7.66
C ASP A 49 -6.94 10.87 -8.56
N ARG A 50 -7.10 11.19 -9.85
CA ARG A 50 -6.09 10.88 -10.87
C ARG A 50 -4.76 11.60 -10.65
N ALA A 51 -4.77 12.77 -10.00
CA ALA A 51 -3.56 13.54 -9.76
C ALA A 51 -2.70 12.85 -8.69
N MET A 52 -3.32 12.46 -7.57
CA MET A 52 -2.66 11.70 -6.52
C MET A 52 -2.15 10.33 -7.03
N GLN A 53 -3.00 9.59 -7.75
CA GLN A 53 -2.64 8.30 -8.34
C GLN A 53 -1.45 8.41 -9.30
N ARG A 54 -1.42 9.46 -10.13
CA ARG A 54 -0.30 9.73 -11.02
C ARG A 54 0.99 10.01 -10.23
N ARG A 55 0.93 10.83 -9.18
CA ARG A 55 2.11 11.13 -8.35
C ARG A 55 2.70 9.87 -7.70
N VAL A 56 1.86 8.97 -7.18
CA VAL A 56 2.31 7.69 -6.63
C VAL A 56 2.97 6.84 -7.71
N LEU A 57 2.35 6.75 -8.88
CA LEU A 57 2.87 5.98 -10.02
C LEU A 57 4.21 6.51 -10.51
N GLU A 58 4.33 7.82 -10.67
CA GLU A 58 5.56 8.49 -11.12
C GLU A 58 6.71 8.24 -10.14
N LEU A 59 6.45 8.36 -8.82
CA LEU A 59 7.45 8.02 -7.82
C LEU A 59 7.86 6.54 -7.89
N ALA A 60 6.87 5.63 -7.99
CA ALA A 60 7.15 4.20 -8.08
C ALA A 60 7.99 3.85 -9.32
N LEU A 61 7.68 4.43 -10.48
CA LEU A 61 8.46 4.27 -11.70
C LEU A 61 9.85 4.90 -11.59
N GLY A 62 9.96 6.07 -10.96
CA GLY A 62 11.24 6.73 -10.69
C GLY A 62 12.14 5.86 -9.82
N VAL A 63 11.61 5.27 -8.75
CA VAL A 63 12.34 4.31 -7.90
C VAL A 63 12.67 3.03 -8.68
N LEU A 64 11.75 2.52 -9.49
CA LEU A 64 11.98 1.32 -10.30
C LEU A 64 13.14 1.53 -11.28
N ALA A 65 13.20 2.68 -11.96
CA ALA A 65 14.19 2.99 -12.98
C ALA A 65 15.54 3.49 -12.41
N GLY A 66 15.51 4.18 -11.26
CA GLY A 66 16.65 4.90 -10.70
C GLY A 66 17.32 4.29 -9.48
N ALA A 67 16.67 3.34 -8.78
CA ALA A 67 17.27 2.73 -7.59
C ALA A 67 18.47 1.85 -7.97
N SER A 68 19.65 2.27 -7.53
CA SER A 68 20.92 1.57 -7.80
C SER A 68 21.19 0.41 -6.84
N ALA A 69 20.42 0.26 -5.77
CA ALA A 69 20.66 -0.72 -4.72
C ALA A 69 19.40 -1.54 -4.37
N PHE A 70 19.62 -2.82 -4.04
CA PHE A 70 18.60 -3.65 -3.41
C PHE A 70 18.26 -3.10 -2.02
N GLY A 71 16.97 -3.12 -1.66
CA GLY A 71 16.46 -2.64 -0.37
C GLY A 71 16.21 -1.13 -0.33
N SER A 72 16.24 -0.41 -1.46
CA SER A 72 15.90 1.02 -1.48
C SER A 72 14.47 1.27 -0.99
N ARG A 73 14.31 2.28 -0.14
CA ARG A 73 13.02 2.79 0.32
C ARG A 73 12.94 4.29 0.04
N VAL A 74 11.79 4.71 -0.48
CA VAL A 74 11.41 6.12 -0.59
C VAL A 74 9.98 6.26 -0.09
N ASP A 75 9.73 7.20 0.81
CA ASP A 75 8.37 7.47 1.30
C ASP A 75 7.78 8.66 0.55
N LEU A 76 6.52 8.51 0.14
CA LEU A 76 5.80 9.54 -0.59
C LEU A 76 5.33 10.64 0.37
N ASP A 77 5.74 11.87 0.08
CA ASP A 77 5.31 13.06 0.80
C ASP A 77 3.97 13.60 0.25
N ILE A 78 2.89 12.90 0.61
CA ILE A 78 1.50 13.27 0.33
C ILE A 78 0.64 12.91 1.53
N GLU A 79 -0.09 13.90 2.05
CA GLU A 79 -1.12 13.67 3.05
C GLU A 79 -2.42 13.16 2.41
N TRP A 80 -3.08 12.22 3.09
CA TRP A 80 -4.41 11.79 2.71
C TRP A 80 -5.42 12.92 2.99
N PRO A 81 -6.33 13.27 2.05
CA PRO A 81 -7.06 14.53 2.08
C PRO A 81 -8.22 14.58 3.09
N VAL A 82 -8.51 13.47 3.77
CA VAL A 82 -9.58 13.39 4.78
C VAL A 82 -9.07 12.73 6.06
N PRO A 83 -9.68 12.96 7.23
CA PRO A 83 -9.26 12.29 8.45
C PRO A 83 -9.32 10.76 8.33
N LEU A 84 -8.26 10.05 8.76
CA LEU A 84 -8.17 8.59 8.62
C LEU A 84 -9.37 7.85 9.23
N ARG A 85 -9.89 8.34 10.36
CA ARG A 85 -11.07 7.73 11.02
C ARG A 85 -12.32 7.76 10.14
N GLU A 86 -12.49 8.80 9.35
CA GLU A 86 -13.60 8.94 8.41
C GLU A 86 -13.34 8.08 7.17
N ALA A 87 -12.11 8.10 6.65
CA ALA A 87 -11.70 7.26 5.54
C ALA A 87 -11.94 5.78 5.82
N TYR A 88 -11.60 5.30 7.02
CA TYR A 88 -11.82 3.90 7.39
C TYR A 88 -13.28 3.51 7.57
N ARG A 89 -14.20 4.48 7.77
CA ARG A 89 -15.65 4.19 7.82
C ARG A 89 -16.27 4.21 6.44
N SER A 90 -15.82 5.09 5.55
CA SER A 90 -16.47 5.30 4.25
C SER A 90 -16.43 4.07 3.35
N TRP A 91 -15.40 3.23 3.46
CA TRP A 91 -15.28 1.99 2.68
C TRP A 91 -15.91 0.76 3.35
N GLN A 92 -16.32 0.85 4.63
CA GLN A 92 -16.90 -0.30 5.31
C GLN A 92 -18.30 -0.61 4.77
N PRO A 93 -18.64 -1.91 4.59
CA PRO A 93 -19.99 -2.30 4.23
C PRO A 93 -21.00 -1.80 5.28
N LYS A 94 -22.19 -1.39 4.82
CA LYS A 94 -23.27 -0.97 5.73
C LYS A 94 -23.76 -2.11 6.61
N GLU A 95 -23.66 -3.34 6.11
CA GLU A 95 -24.05 -4.55 6.82
C GLU A 95 -22.80 -5.32 7.30
N PRO A 96 -22.80 -5.85 8.52
CA PRO A 96 -21.68 -6.65 9.01
C PRO A 96 -21.55 -7.94 8.19
N SER A 97 -20.31 -8.42 8.01
CA SER A 97 -20.10 -9.72 7.38
C SER A 97 -20.74 -10.85 8.20
N PRO A 98 -21.06 -12.01 7.59
CA PRO A 98 -21.66 -13.13 8.33
C PRO A 98 -20.86 -13.57 9.57
N ILE A 99 -19.53 -13.50 9.49
CA ILE A 99 -18.64 -13.81 10.62
C ILE A 99 -18.81 -12.76 11.72
N VAL A 100 -18.79 -11.47 11.39
CA VAL A 100 -18.97 -10.39 12.36
C VAL A 100 -20.36 -10.46 13.00
N LYS A 101 -21.40 -10.72 12.21
CA LYS A 101 -22.76 -10.90 12.70
C LYS A 101 -22.85 -12.02 13.75
N LYS A 102 -22.31 -13.20 13.43
CA LYS A 102 -22.27 -14.34 14.35
C LYS A 102 -21.46 -14.07 15.63
N LEU A 103 -20.36 -13.31 15.52
CA LEU A 103 -19.54 -12.92 16.68
C LEU A 103 -20.27 -11.93 17.61
N LEU A 104 -21.08 -11.02 17.04
CA LEU A 104 -21.90 -10.09 17.82
C LEU A 104 -23.04 -10.81 18.52
N GLU A 105 -23.70 -11.74 17.82
CA GLU A 105 -24.75 -12.61 18.39
C GLU A 105 -24.22 -13.47 19.54
N ALA A 106 -22.98 -13.97 19.46
CA ALA A 106 -22.36 -14.76 20.51
C ALA A 106 -21.91 -13.95 21.74
N ARG A 107 -21.99 -12.61 21.70
CA ARG A 107 -21.61 -11.70 22.79
C ARG A 107 -22.81 -11.13 23.56
N GLY A 108 -24.04 -11.35 23.07
CA GLY A 108 -25.29 -11.00 23.74
C GLY A 108 -25.89 -12.21 24.45
#